data_AF-A0AAV4YI83-F1
#
_entry.id   AF-A0AAV4YI83-F1
#
_cell.length_a   1.000
_cell.length_b   1.000
_cell.length_c   1.000
_cell.angle_alpha   90.00
_cell.angle_beta   90.00
_cell.angle_gamma   90.00
#
_symmetry.space_group_name_H-M   'P 1'
#
loop_
_entity.id
_entity.type
_entity.pdbx_description
1 polymer ?
#
loop_
_entity_poly.entity_id
_entity_poly.type
_entity_poly.pdbx_seq_one_letter_code
_entity_poly.pdbx_strand_id
1 'polypeptide(L)' 'MSEQEILELAEQLARKVVEAHDSMFCQCCSNPIYNTWGAQVDVSLINDTRLLADRFLSARKEQ' A
#
# COMPACT_ATOMS: atom_id res chain seq x y z
N MET A 1 -21.87 3.19 -12.14
CA MET A 1 -20.78 2.20 -12.22
C MET A 1 -21.37 0.84 -11.95
N SER A 2 -21.05 -0.12 -12.81
CA SER A 2 -21.34 -1.53 -12.63
C SER A 2 -20.46 -2.13 -11.52
N GLU A 3 -20.87 -3.28 -11.00
CA GLU A 3 -20.08 -4.05 -10.03
C GLU A 3 -18.70 -4.43 -10.58
N GLN A 4 -18.64 -4.78 -11.87
CA GLN A 4 -17.40 -5.06 -12.59
C GLN A 4 -16.45 -3.86 -12.58
N GLU A 5 -16.95 -2.66 -12.90
CA GLU A 5 -16.14 -1.42 -12.89
C GLU A 5 -15.64 -1.08 -11.48
N ILE A 6 -16.44 -1.34 -10.44
CA ILE A 6 -16.03 -1.14 -9.03
C ILE A 6 -14.89 -2.08 -8.67
N LEU A 7 -14.97 -3.35 -9.06
CA LEU A 7 -13.94 -4.35 -8.79
C LEU A 7 -12.64 -4.05 -9.55
N GLU A 8 -12.72 -3.61 -10.80
CA GLU A 8 -11.57 -3.18 -11.59
C GLU A 8 -10.88 -1.96 -10.96
N LEU A 9 -11.65 -0.99 -10.49
CA LEU A 9 -11.11 0.17 -9.77
C LEU A 9 -10.46 -0.22 -8.45
N ALA A 10 -11.06 -1.15 -7.69
CA ALA A 10 -10.48 -1.66 -6.46
C ALA A 10 -9.14 -2.37 -6.71
N GLU A 11 -9.02 -3.13 -7.80
CA GLU A 11 -7.76 -3.76 -8.19
C GLU A 11 -6.70 -2.74 -8.58
N GLN A 12 -7.06 -1.73 -9.37
CA GLN A 12 -6.15 -0.64 -9.72
C GLN A 12 -5.69 0.14 -8.47
N LEU A 13 -6.60 0.41 -7.54
CA LEU A 13 -6.30 1.05 -6.26
C LEU A 13 -5.30 0.22 -5.46
N ALA A 14 -5.55 -1.07 -5.29
CA ALA A 14 -4.66 -1.97 -4.56
C ALA A 14 -3.26 -2.00 -5.18
N ARG A 15 -3.14 -2.07 -6.52
CA ARG A 15 -1.84 -2.01 -7.22
C ARG A 15 -1.11 -0.70 -6.97
N LYS A 16 -1.82 0.44 -7.01
CA LYS A 16 -1.22 1.76 -6.76
C LYS A 16 -0.77 1.93 -5.31
N VAL A 17 -1.49 1.37 -4.35
CA VAL A 17 -1.06 1.35 -2.94
C VAL A 17 0.26 0.61 -2.78
N VAL A 18 0.38 -0.57 -3.41
CA VAL A 18 1.63 -1.35 -3.40
C VAL A 18 2.78 -0.54 -4.01
N GLU A 19 2.58 0.02 -5.19
CA GLU A 19 3.60 0.82 -5.88
C GLU A 19 4.01 2.06 -5.06
N ALA A 20 3.06 2.75 -4.43
CA ALA A 20 3.33 3.93 -3.61
C ALA A 20 4.12 3.59 -2.34
N HIS A 21 3.76 2.49 -1.67
CA HIS A 21 4.49 1.99 -0.50
C HIS A 21 5.91 1.59 -0.89
N ASP A 22 6.05 0.75 -1.92
CA ASP A 22 7.36 0.27 -2.39
C ASP A 22 8.24 1.46 -2.84
N SER A 23 7.67 2.47 -3.51
CA SER A 23 8.37 3.70 -3.91
C SER A 23 8.84 4.53 -2.71
N MET A 24 8.00 4.67 -1.69
CA MET A 24 8.36 5.39 -0.46
C MET A 24 9.52 4.71 0.28
N PHE A 25 9.61 3.38 0.15
CA PHE A 25 10.46 2.56 0.99
C PHE A 25 11.63 1.88 0.24
N CYS A 26 11.72 1.99 -1.08
CA CYS A 26 12.82 1.44 -1.88
C CYS A 26 14.18 2.12 -1.62
N GLN A 27 14.17 3.34 -1.06
CA GLN A 27 15.39 4.11 -0.84
C GLN A 27 15.97 3.97 0.58
N CYS A 28 15.17 3.73 1.63
CA CYS A 28 15.64 3.85 3.02
C CYS A 28 14.74 3.15 4.07
N CYS A 29 14.73 1.81 4.24
CA CYS A 29 13.76 1.18 5.17
C CYS A 29 14.22 0.09 6.12
N SER A 30 15.48 0.12 6.51
CA SER A 30 15.84 -0.47 7.82
C SER A 30 15.83 0.58 8.94
N ASN A 31 15.65 1.87 8.61
CA ASN A 31 15.78 2.97 9.56
C ASN A 31 14.43 3.67 9.83
N PRO A 32 14.17 4.09 11.07
CA PRO A 32 13.01 4.90 11.40
C PRO A 32 12.98 6.21 10.60
N ILE A 33 11.82 6.57 10.07
CA ILE A 33 11.58 7.85 9.40
C ILE A 33 11.32 8.90 10.47
N TYR A 34 11.97 10.05 10.38
CA TYR A 34 11.76 11.19 11.28
C TYR A 34 11.24 12.40 10.51
N ASN A 35 10.36 13.17 11.14
CA ASN A 35 9.90 14.45 10.59
C ASN A 35 10.94 15.56 10.82
N THR A 36 10.67 16.76 10.28
CA THR A 36 11.56 17.93 10.39
C THR A 36 11.83 18.38 11.83
N TRP A 37 11.01 17.94 12.79
CA TRP A 37 11.16 18.22 14.21
C TRP A 37 11.87 17.11 15.00
N GLY A 38 12.36 16.06 14.31
CA GLY A 38 13.07 14.94 14.92
C GLY A 38 12.17 13.91 15.62
N ALA A 39 10.85 13.98 15.46
CA ALA A 39 9.95 12.95 15.94
C ALA A 39 9.80 11.83 14.90
N GLN A 40 9.76 10.58 15.37
CA GLN A 40 9.56 9.43 14.50
C GLN A 40 8.17 9.46 13.88
N VAL A 41 8.11 9.27 12.56
CA VAL A 41 6.86 9.15 11.81
C VAL A 41 6.32 7.75 11.98
N ASP A 42 5.10 7.65 12.50
CA ASP A 42 4.36 6.39 12.53
C ASP A 42 3.88 6.05 11.12
N VAL A 43 4.34 4.90 10.61
CA VAL A 43 4.00 4.37 9.29
C VAL A 43 3.16 3.09 9.38
N SER A 44 2.65 2.75 10.57
CA SER A 44 1.89 1.52 10.81
C SER A 44 0.69 1.40 9.88
N LEU A 45 -0.10 2.48 9.73
CA LEU A 45 -1.26 2.49 8.84
C LEU A 45 -0.88 2.25 7.36
N ILE A 46 0.24 2.81 6.92
CA ILE A 46 0.71 2.66 5.54
C ILE A 46 1.14 1.19 5.30
N ASN A 47 1.83 0.59 6.27
CA ASN A 47 2.22 -0.82 6.24
C ASN A 47 1.00 -1.76 6.25
N ASP A 48 0.01 -1.50 7.10
CA ASP A 48 -1.21 -2.30 7.16
C ASP A 48 -1.99 -2.23 5.85
N THR A 49 -2.09 -1.03 5.27
CA THR A 49 -2.78 -0.84 3.98
C THR A 49 -2.09 -1.59 2.85
N ARG A 50 -0.75 -1.60 2.84
CA ARG A 50 0.05 -2.41 1.90
C ARG A 50 -0.24 -3.91 2.04
N LEU A 51 -0.27 -4.43 3.27
CA LEU A 51 -0.60 -5.83 3.53
C LEU A 51 -2.01 -6.20 3.07
N LEU A 52 -3.00 -5.31 3.28
CA LEU A 52 -4.36 -5.51 2.79
C LEU A 52 -4.42 -5.53 1.26
N ALA A 53 -3.71 -4.62 0.60
CA ALA A 53 -3.62 -4.58 -0.86
C ALA A 53 -3.02 -5.87 -1.43
N ASP A 54 -1.95 -6.40 -0.83
CA ASP A 54 -1.36 -7.69 -1.25
C ASP A 54 -2.34 -8.86 -1.11
N ARG A 55 -3.04 -8.92 0.03
CA ARG A 55 -4.03 -9.99 0.27
C ARG A 55 -5.16 -9.93 -0.75
N PHE A 56 -5.67 -8.73 -1.03
CA PHE A 56 -6.68 -8.52 -2.06
C PHE A 56 -6.19 -8.99 -3.43
N LEU A 57 -5.00 -8.57 -3.85
CA LEU A 57 -4.43 -8.94 -5.15
C LEU A 57 -4.10 -10.43 -5.26
N SER A 58 -3.70 -11.07 -4.16
CA SER A 58 -3.42 -12.51 -4.13
C SER A 58 -4.71 -13.32 -4.27
N ALA A 59 -5.77 -12.96 -3.52
CA ALA A 59 -7.08 -13.59 -3.63
C ALA A 59 -7.69 -13.47 -5.04
N ARG A 60 -7.40 -12.38 -5.76
CA ARG A 60 -7.82 -12.15 -7.15
C ARG A 60 -7.11 -13.04 -8.18
N LYS A 61 -5.90 -13.52 -7.89
CA LYS A 61 -5.14 -14.41 -8.79
C LYS A 61 -5.58 -15.88 -8.69
N GLU A 62 -6.22 -16.24 -7.58
CA GLU A 62 -6.70 -17.60 -7.29
C GLU A 62 -8.13 -17.85 -7.83
N GLN A 63 -8.79 -16.81 -8.36
CA GLN A 63 -10.08 -16.87 -9.06
C GLN A 63 -9.90 -16.95 -10.57
#